data_AF-A0A392VSX5-F1
#
_entry.id   AF-A0A392VSX5-F1
#
_cell.length_a   1.000
_cell.length_b   1.000
_cell.length_c   1.000
_cell.angle_alpha   90.00
_cell.angle_beta   90.00
_cell.angle_gamma   90.00
#
_symmetry.space_group_name_H-M   'P 1'
#
loop_
_entity.id
_entity.type
_entity.pdbx_description
1 polymer ?
#
loop_
_entity_poly.entity_id
_entity_poly.type
_entity_poly.pdbx_seq_one_letter_code
_entity_poly.pdbx_strand_id
1 'polypeptide(L)' 'MRHKPSIFTGGYAPDGSIKWIEEVEIIFEAVGCSEVNKTTLETYVLREEANQWWKNAKLRMGA' A
#
# COMPACT_ATOMS: atom_id res chain seq x y z
N MET A 1 -12.98 -15.45 3.59
CA MET A 1 -13.38 -14.02 3.54
C MET A 1 -12.64 -13.36 2.38
N ARG A 2 -13.30 -12.57 1.54
CA ARG A 2 -12.65 -11.75 0.51
C ARG A 2 -12.44 -10.36 1.10
N HIS A 3 -11.31 -10.14 1.76
CA HIS A 3 -10.92 -8.78 2.13
C HIS A 3 -10.34 -8.12 0.88
N LYS A 4 -11.03 -7.10 0.37
CA LYS A 4 -10.53 -6.28 -0.73
C LYS A 4 -9.78 -5.12 -0.09
N PRO A 5 -8.49 -4.90 -0.42
CA PRO A 5 -7.76 -3.76 0.11
C PRO A 5 -8.46 -2.44 -0.27
N SER A 6 -8.48 -1.50 0.66
CA SER A 6 -8.93 -0.13 0.39
C SER A 6 -7.95 0.56 -0.57
N ILE A 7 -8.46 1.40 -1.47
CA ILE A 7 -7.66 2.15 -2.43
C ILE A 7 -7.11 3.40 -1.74
N PHE A 8 -5.83 3.72 -1.97
CA PHE A 8 -5.23 4.97 -1.51
C PHE A 8 -4.80 5.83 -2.70
N THR A 9 -5.45 6.98 -2.87
CA THR A 9 -5.18 7.95 -3.94
C THR A 9 -4.07 8.96 -3.58
N GLY A 10 -3.75 9.08 -2.28
CA GLY A 10 -2.91 10.15 -1.75
C GLY A 10 -3.72 11.32 -1.20
N GLY A 11 -3.11 12.11 -0.32
CA GLY A 11 -3.72 13.28 0.32
C GLY A 11 -3.00 13.72 1.60
N TYR A 12 -3.19 14.98 2.01
CA TYR A 12 -2.57 15.57 3.20
C TYR A 12 -3.38 15.26 4.48
N ALA A 13 -3.61 13.97 4.75
CA ALA A 13 -4.37 13.51 5.92
C ALA A 13 -3.54 12.43 6.66
N PRO A 14 -2.65 12.83 7.59
CA PRO A 14 -1.77 11.90 8.30
C PRO A 14 -2.53 10.74 8.96
N ASP A 15 -3.64 11.05 9.64
CA ASP A 15 -4.50 10.05 10.30
C ASP A 15 -5.16 9.09 9.30
N GLY A 16 -5.52 9.59 8.11
CA GLY A 16 -6.11 8.77 7.04
C GLY A 16 -5.09 7.80 6.44
N SER A 17 -3.85 8.26 6.27
CA SER A 17 -2.74 7.44 5.78
C SER A 17 -2.37 6.35 6.78
N ILE A 18 -2.31 6.67 8.08
CA ILE A 18 -1.99 5.69 9.14
C ILE A 18 -3.05 4.59 9.19
N LYS A 19 -4.34 4.96 9.21
CA LYS A 19 -5.44 3.98 9.19
C LYS A 19 -5.41 3.08 7.97
N TRP A 20 -5.06 3.62 6.80
CA TRP A 20 -4.96 2.83 5.58
C TRP A 20 -3.84 1.78 5.66
N ILE A 21 -2.68 2.15 6.23
CA ILE A 21 -1.57 1.20 6.44
C ILE A 21 -2.02 0.07 7.38
N GLU A 22 -2.62 0.41 8.51
CA GLU A 22 -3.11 -0.58 9.49
C GLU A 22 -4.11 -1.56 8.86
N GLU A 23 -5.08 -1.07 8.07
CA GLU A 23 -6.04 -1.92 7.37
C GLU A 23 -5.36 -2.90 6.39
N VAL A 24 -4.36 -2.43 5.64
CA VAL A 24 -3.64 -3.24 4.65
C VAL A 24 -2.76 -4.29 5.34
N GLU A 25 -2.11 -3.95 6.45
CA GLU A 25 -1.29 -4.87 7.24
C GLU A 25 -2.13 -6.01 7.84
N ILE A 26 -3.31 -5.70 8.38
CA ILE A 26 -4.26 -6.70 8.90
C ILE A 26 -4.67 -7.69 7.80
N ILE A 27 -4.91 -7.20 6.58
CA ILE A 27 -5.24 -8.06 5.44
C ILE A 27 -4.08 -8.98 5.11
N PHE A 28 -2.85 -8.47 5.08
CA PHE A 28 -1.67 -9.29 4.79
C PHE A 28 -1.42 -10.37 5.82
N GLU A 29 -1.62 -10.06 7.10
CA GLU A 29 -1.52 -11.05 8.17
C GLU A 29 -2.60 -12.12 8.03
N ALA A 30 -3.86 -11.70 7.82
CA ALA A 30 -5.00 -12.61 7.68
C ALA A 30 -4.87 -13.57 6.48
N VAL A 31 -4.20 -13.16 5.40
CA VAL A 31 -3.96 -14.00 4.20
C VAL A 31 -2.62 -14.74 4.21
N GLY A 32 -1.79 -14.57 5.25
CA GLY A 32 -0.47 -15.20 5.35
C GLY A 32 0.52 -14.72 4.29
N CYS A 33 0.49 -13.43 3.94
CA CYS A 33 1.31 -12.88 2.87
C CYS A 33 2.80 -12.78 3.28
N SER A 34 3.69 -13.33 2.46
CA SER A 34 5.14 -13.12 2.62
C SER A 34 5.51 -11.65 2.37
N GLU A 35 6.59 -11.18 2.99
CA GLU A 35 7.04 -9.78 2.89
C GLU A 35 7.26 -9.30 1.44
N VAL A 36 7.77 -10.19 0.57
CA VAL A 36 7.91 -9.94 -0.88
C VAL A 36 6.55 -9.71 -1.55
N ASN A 37 5.53 -10.47 -1.15
CA ASN A 37 4.18 -10.32 -1.68
C ASN A 37 3.48 -9.07 -1.13
N LYS A 38 3.75 -8.67 0.13
CA LYS A 38 3.23 -7.43 0.73
C LYS A 38 3.63 -6.21 -0.11
N THR A 39 4.93 -6.07 -0.40
CA THR A 39 5.45 -4.96 -1.21
C THR A 39 4.79 -4.92 -2.59
N THR A 40 4.62 -6.08 -3.22
CA THR A 40 3.95 -6.19 -4.53
C THR A 40 2.49 -5.76 -4.44
N LEU A 41 1.75 -6.25 -3.45
CA LEU A 41 0.33 -5.98 -3.27
C LEU A 41 0.04 -4.53 -2.86
N GLU A 42 0.89 -3.91 -2.05
CA GLU A 42 0.81 -2.49 -1.70
C GLU A 42 0.85 -1.62 -2.96
N THR A 43 1.70 -1.97 -3.94
CA THR A 43 1.74 -1.20 -5.19
C THR A 43 0.43 -1.27 -5.98
N TYR A 44 -0.33 -2.36 -5.86
CA TYR A 44 -1.60 -2.55 -6.56
C TYR A 44 -2.74 -1.73 -5.96
N VAL A 45 -2.59 -1.22 -4.74
CA VAL A 45 -3.65 -0.52 -4.01
C VAL A 45 -3.44 1.00 -4.01
N LEU A 46 -2.25 1.46 -4.38
CA LEU A 46 -1.95 2.87 -4.65
C LEU A 46 -2.58 3.33 -5.97
N ARG A 47 -3.15 4.54 -5.97
CA ARG A 47 -3.70 5.24 -7.13
C ARG A 47 -3.16 6.67 -7.17
N GLU A 48 -3.37 7.32 -8.32
CA GLU A 48 -3.10 8.76 -8.52
C GLU A 48 -1.75 9.22 -7.95
N GLU A 49 -1.74 10.20 -7.06
CA GLU A 49 -0.55 10.82 -6.50
C GLU A 49 0.30 9.82 -5.72
N ALA A 50 -0.32 8.93 -4.94
CA ALA A 50 0.39 7.92 -4.17
C ALA A 50 1.14 6.93 -5.07
N ASN A 51 0.54 6.54 -6.21
CA ASN A 51 1.21 5.67 -7.18
C ASN A 51 2.38 6.39 -7.87
N GLN A 52 2.24 7.68 -8.19
CA GLN A 52 3.33 8.46 -8.78
C GLN A 52 4.49 8.65 -7.79
N TRP A 53 4.18 8.95 -6.53
CA TRP A 53 5.16 9.03 -5.46
C TRP A 53 5.95 7.73 -5.34
N TRP A 54 5.25 6.59 -5.30
CA TRP A 54 5.89 5.28 -5.15
C TRP A 54 6.77 4.89 -6.34
N LYS A 55 6.34 5.17 -7.58
CA LYS A 55 7.16 4.97 -8.78
C LYS A 55 8.47 5.77 -8.69
N ASN A 56 8.39 7.02 -8.25
CA ASN A 56 9.56 7.88 -8.09
C ASN A 56 10.47 7.42 -6.94
N ALA A 57 9.89 6.95 -5.83
CA ALA A 57 10.64 6.37 -4.72
C ALA A 57 11.41 5.12 -5.16
N LYS A 58 10.77 4.21 -5.89
CA LYS A 58 11.42 3.02 -6.46
C LYS A 58 12.60 3.35 -7.36
N LEU A 59 12.47 4.34 -8.23
CA LEU A 59 13.58 4.80 -9.10
C LEU A 59 14.78 5.31 -8.29
N ARG A 60 14.54 5.89 -7.11
CA ARG A 60 15.58 6.41 -6.22
C ARG A 60 16.20 5.32 -5.34
N MET A 61 15.45 4.27 -5.02
CA MET A 61 15.95 3.15 -4.23
C MET A 61 16.92 2.26 -5.02
N GLY A 62 16.95 2.37 -6.35
CA GLY A 62 17.76 1.50 -7.20
C GLY A 62 17.19 0.08 -7.22
N ALA A 63 17.34 -0.60 -8.35
CA ALA A 63 16.89 -1.98 -8.54
C ALA A 63 17.51 -2.96 -7.53
#